data_AF-A0A2V8FHQ3-F1
#
_entry.id   AF-A0A2V8FHQ3-F1
#
_cell.length_a   1.000
_cell.length_b   1.000
_cell.length_c   1.000
_cell.angle_alpha   90.00
_cell.angle_beta   90.00
_cell.angle_gamma   90.00
#
_symmetry.space_group_name_H-M   'P 1'
#
loop_
_entity.id
_entity.type
_entity.pdbx_description
1 polymer ?
#
loop_
_entity_poly.entity_id
_entity_poly.type
_entity_poly.pdbx_seq_one_letter_code
_entity_poly.pdbx_strand_id
1 'polypeptide(L)'
;MVRALGLLALALMAPHVVGAQALSVLHIKVALVDADGNATPVPRHALLISDNPTTAAPRRVLTGADGTADVRLRPGNYTVESDRPVAFRGTTYQWTAIIDIVAGRDQALELTTRNAEAEASSASAGVPSLETEPSLLLPRWEGSVAALWTPGTRASAFVVDSRGLVVTNQRAVGVATSAELQLSPSVKVAARVLTADSMKDVAVLWVDPSVITSVKPIPLACMQPKAATDRQEIFTIGLPLRQPKDLLSGTVSELVIPRGTEGGPVFTADGGVVGLTSQADRNDDGRRGSSRLVRTADVCEVVAADAFKDAAGRRAGSLSPYQVSTPTFDVAFITPVMVYGVRHQADLMAKRTRQGSRTIDAGPLPVSRWMDFGNWSEYVEDLPPVLLVRITPKQVEGFWKGVARGAAQTQGVALPPLTRAKSGFSRMRAYCGEAEVTPIHSFDLAPRSGPDQTHEGLYVFDPSAFEPGCSTVRLVLYGEKVPERGEPRTIESSILQQIAQDFALYRDR
;
A
#
# COMPACT_ATOMS: atom_id res chain seq x y z
N MET A 1 89.76 19.61 43.08
CA MET A 1 89.64 18.83 41.82
C MET A 1 88.58 17.75 42.07
N VAL A 2 87.31 17.92 41.66
CA VAL A 2 86.73 17.40 40.38
C VAL A 2 86.86 15.86 40.36
N ARG A 3 85.86 14.95 40.36
CA ARG A 3 84.45 14.83 39.91
C ARG A 3 83.80 13.70 40.75
N ALA A 4 82.60 13.82 41.33
CA ALA A 4 81.25 13.79 40.75
C ALA A 4 80.72 12.39 40.34
N LEU A 5 79.78 11.92 41.18
CA LEU A 5 78.58 11.09 40.97
C LEU A 5 78.67 9.72 40.27
N GLY A 6 78.32 8.70 41.05
CA GLY A 6 77.68 7.46 40.60
C GLY A 6 76.88 6.85 41.75
N LEU A 7 75.60 7.23 41.90
CA LEU A 7 74.68 6.63 42.87
C LEU A 7 73.61 5.83 42.11
N LEU A 8 73.60 4.54 42.40
CA LEU A 8 72.73 3.49 41.85
C LEU A 8 71.27 3.77 42.26
N ALA A 9 70.39 4.03 41.30
CA ALA A 9 68.95 4.10 41.55
C ALA A 9 68.34 2.70 41.42
N LEU A 10 68.05 2.06 42.56
CA LEU A 10 67.28 0.82 42.64
C LEU A 10 65.78 1.19 42.59
N ALA A 11 65.14 0.98 41.44
CA ALA A 11 63.71 1.22 41.27
C ALA A 11 62.89 0.11 41.94
N LEU A 12 62.25 0.42 43.08
CA LEU A 12 61.16 -0.40 43.62
C LEU A 12 59.91 -0.19 42.75
N MET A 13 59.64 -1.15 41.86
CA MET A 13 58.33 -1.30 41.22
C MET A 13 57.36 -1.91 42.24
N ALA A 14 56.54 -1.07 42.88
CA ALA A 14 55.36 -1.53 43.58
C ALA A 14 54.29 -1.91 42.52
N PRO A 15 53.69 -3.11 42.58
CA PRO A 15 52.57 -3.43 41.69
C PRO A 15 51.36 -2.60 42.12
N HIS A 16 51.00 -1.60 41.31
CA HIS A 16 49.68 -0.98 41.39
C HIS A 16 48.64 -2.02 40.99
N VAL A 17 48.05 -2.68 41.98
CA VAL A 17 46.80 -3.41 41.80
C VAL A 17 45.74 -2.34 41.53
N VAL A 18 45.41 -2.12 40.25
CA VAL A 18 44.20 -1.40 39.87
C VAL A 18 43.04 -2.28 40.29
N GLY A 19 42.46 -2.00 41.46
CA GLY A 19 41.26 -2.67 41.92
C GLY A 19 40.15 -2.46 40.89
N ALA A 20 39.70 -3.53 40.24
CA ALA A 20 38.46 -3.49 39.47
C ALA A 20 37.35 -3.07 40.43
N GLN A 21 36.80 -1.86 40.26
CA GLN A 21 35.66 -1.42 41.06
C GLN A 21 34.51 -2.40 40.81
N ALA A 22 34.07 -3.10 41.86
CA ALA A 22 32.96 -4.03 41.78
C ALA A 22 31.70 -3.27 41.31
N LEU A 23 31.17 -3.66 40.15
CA LEU A 23 29.91 -3.16 39.63
C LEU A 23 28.76 -3.65 40.51
N SER A 24 27.72 -2.83 40.67
CA SER A 24 26.50 -3.18 41.39
C SER A 24 25.31 -3.14 40.42
N VAL A 25 24.32 -3.99 40.64
CA VAL A 25 23.08 -4.00 39.87
C VAL A 25 22.05 -3.11 40.57
N LEU A 26 21.54 -2.13 39.83
CA LEU A 26 20.34 -1.39 40.19
C LEU A 26 19.13 -2.11 39.56
N HIS A 27 18.27 -2.65 40.42
CA HIS A 27 16.99 -3.24 40.07
C HIS A 27 15.91 -2.16 40.14
N ILE A 28 15.35 -1.79 39.00
CA ILE A 28 14.31 -0.77 38.91
C ILE A 28 12.98 -1.46 38.68
N LYS A 29 11.94 -1.05 39.39
CA LYS A 29 10.57 -1.48 39.13
C LYS A 29 9.66 -0.27 39.04
N VAL A 30 8.88 -0.22 37.97
CA VAL A 30 7.94 0.87 37.69
C VAL A 30 6.53 0.30 37.68
N ALA A 31 5.70 0.75 38.62
CA ALA A 31 4.33 0.27 38.75
C ALA A 31 3.37 1.37 39.23
N LEU A 32 2.26 1.52 38.52
CA LEU A 32 1.20 2.46 38.90
C LEU A 32 0.20 1.76 39.81
N VAL A 33 0.09 2.24 41.06
CA VAL A 33 -0.78 1.66 42.08
C VAL A 33 -2.10 2.43 42.10
N ASP A 34 -3.21 1.70 41.98
CA ASP A 34 -4.56 2.28 42.06
C ASP A 34 -5.07 2.48 43.50
N ALA A 35 -6.26 3.07 43.64
CA ALA A 35 -6.89 3.33 44.94
C ALA A 35 -7.20 2.06 45.74
N ASP A 36 -7.34 0.92 45.05
CA ASP A 36 -7.61 -0.39 45.63
C ASP A 36 -6.32 -1.13 46.00
N GLY A 37 -5.15 -0.53 45.73
CA GLY A 37 -3.83 -1.08 46.03
C GLY A 37 -3.28 -2.03 44.96
N ASN A 38 -3.94 -2.15 43.81
CA ASN A 38 -3.47 -2.99 42.71
C ASN A 38 -2.34 -2.28 41.94
N ALA A 39 -1.20 -2.95 41.83
CA ALA A 39 -0.04 -2.46 41.10
C ALA A 39 -0.12 -2.89 39.62
N THR A 40 -0.23 -1.91 38.73
CA THR A 40 -0.14 -2.13 37.28
C THR A 40 1.31 -1.87 36.84
N PRO A 41 2.05 -2.89 36.36
CA PRO A 41 3.41 -2.66 35.87
C PRO A 41 3.41 -1.74 34.65
N VAL A 42 4.45 -0.91 34.52
CA VAL A 42 4.61 0.00 33.39
C VAL A 42 5.67 -0.54 32.43
N PRO A 43 5.27 -1.25 31.36
CA PRO A 43 6.22 -1.86 30.44
C PRO A 43 6.81 -0.84 29.46
N ARG A 44 8.07 -1.08 29.03
CA ARG A 44 8.82 -0.25 28.09
C ARG A 44 8.90 1.24 28.46
N HIS A 45 8.76 1.56 29.75
CA HIS A 45 8.95 2.92 30.27
C HIS A 45 10.41 3.31 30.12
N ALA A 46 10.67 4.45 29.50
CA ALA A 46 12.01 4.95 29.27
C ALA A 46 12.51 5.77 30.46
N LEU A 47 13.60 5.31 31.05
CA LEU A 47 14.31 5.97 32.14
C LEU A 47 15.66 6.46 31.64
N LEU A 48 16.01 7.68 31.99
CA LEU A 48 17.33 8.28 31.77
C LEU A 48 18.12 8.18 33.07
N ILE A 49 19.32 7.60 32.99
CA ILE A 49 20.21 7.43 34.14
C ILE A 49 21.48 8.25 33.89
N SER A 50 21.72 9.25 34.71
CA SER A 50 22.94 10.07 34.67
C SER A 50 23.66 10.05 36.01
N ASP A 51 24.94 10.41 36.01
CA ASP A 51 25.63 10.81 37.23
C ASP A 51 25.02 12.10 37.81
N ASN A 52 25.28 12.37 39.08
CA ASN A 52 24.81 13.57 39.76
C ASN A 52 25.98 14.22 40.54
N PRO A 53 26.43 15.43 40.15
CA PRO A 53 25.92 16.23 39.03
C PRO A 53 26.24 15.60 37.66
N THR A 54 25.37 15.81 36.66
CA THR A 54 25.51 15.22 35.33
C THR A 54 26.76 15.70 34.61
N THR A 55 27.65 14.78 34.24
CA THR A 55 28.88 15.08 33.46
C THR A 55 28.89 14.47 32.06
N ALA A 56 27.96 13.57 31.75
CA ALA A 56 27.84 12.91 30.45
C ALA A 56 26.39 12.76 29.99
N ALA A 57 26.18 12.40 28.72
CA ALA A 57 24.85 12.12 28.19
C ALA A 57 24.18 10.97 28.97
N PRO A 58 22.92 11.11 29.43
CA PRO A 58 22.24 10.07 30.20
C PRO A 58 22.10 8.75 29.43
N ARG A 59 22.25 7.64 30.14
CA ARG A 59 22.00 6.30 29.60
C ARG A 59 20.50 6.02 29.65
N ARG A 60 19.90 5.78 28.49
CA ARG A 60 18.49 5.38 28.37
C ARG A 60 18.30 3.88 28.62
N VAL A 61 17.33 3.52 29.45
CA VAL A 61 16.95 2.14 29.80
C VAL A 61 15.44 1.98 29.68
N LEU A 62 14.97 0.83 29.17
CA LEU A 62 13.55 0.51 29.05
C LEU A 62 13.17 -0.58 30.05
N THR A 63 11.99 -0.49 30.65
CA THR A 63 11.42 -1.58 31.47
C THR A 63 10.92 -2.75 30.61
N GLY A 64 10.94 -3.95 31.17
CA GLY A 64 10.37 -5.17 30.60
C GLY A 64 8.85 -5.22 30.70
N ALA A 65 8.23 -6.31 30.23
CA ALA A 65 6.76 -6.49 30.25
C ALA A 65 6.16 -6.49 31.67
N ASP A 66 6.98 -6.83 32.67
CA ASP A 66 6.68 -6.84 34.10
C ASP A 66 6.96 -5.50 34.79
N GLY A 67 7.38 -4.47 34.03
CA GLY A 67 7.72 -3.15 34.55
C GLY A 67 9.09 -3.08 35.24
N THR A 68 9.96 -4.08 35.08
CA THR A 68 11.29 -4.10 35.72
C THR A 68 12.44 -3.80 34.76
N ALA A 69 13.56 -3.30 35.27
CA ALA A 69 14.80 -3.12 34.52
C ALA A 69 16.03 -3.30 35.41
N ASP A 70 17.03 -4.05 34.93
CA ASP A 70 18.29 -4.26 35.64
C ASP A 70 19.43 -3.49 34.96
N VAL A 71 20.13 -2.65 35.74
CA VAL A 71 21.20 -1.79 35.22
C VAL A 71 22.46 -1.96 36.05
N ARG A 72 23.55 -2.40 35.41
CA ARG A 72 24.87 -2.42 36.04
C ARG A 72 25.46 -1.02 36.04
N LEU A 73 25.75 -0.50 37.23
CA LEU A 73 26.34 0.81 37.46
C LEU A 73 27.63 0.68 38.28
N ARG A 74 28.51 1.68 38.14
CA ARG A 74 29.68 1.81 39.00
C ARG A 74 29.24 2.42 40.34
N PRO A 75 30.05 2.29 41.41
CA PRO A 75 29.78 3.02 42.64
C PRO A 75 29.76 4.53 42.37
N GLY A 76 28.74 5.23 42.86
CA GLY A 76 28.54 6.65 42.60
C GLY A 76 27.11 7.13 42.89
N ASN A 77 26.90 8.44 42.82
CA ASN A 77 25.59 9.08 42.96
C ASN A 77 24.98 9.30 41.56
N TYR A 78 23.75 8.83 41.36
CA TYR A 78 23.06 8.86 40.08
C TYR A 78 21.68 9.50 40.20
N THR A 79 21.26 10.19 39.14
CA THR A 79 19.87 10.60 38.93
C THR A 79 19.22 9.61 37.97
N VAL A 80 18.05 9.10 38.36
CA VAL A 80 17.15 8.29 37.52
C VAL A 80 15.89 9.10 37.29
N GLU A 81 15.64 9.48 36.05
CA GLU A 81 14.50 10.30 35.66
C GLU A 81 13.69 9.67 34.53
N SER A 82 12.42 10.04 34.41
CA SER A 82 11.58 9.60 33.31
C SER A 82 11.86 10.41 32.05
N ASP A 83 12.04 9.72 30.92
CA ASP A 83 12.20 10.35 29.60
C ASP A 83 10.93 11.12 29.21
N ARG A 84 9.76 10.59 29.59
CA ARG A 84 8.43 11.20 29.40
C ARG A 84 7.48 10.82 30.56
N PRO A 85 6.46 11.63 30.87
CA PRO A 85 5.43 11.28 31.85
C PRO A 85 4.55 10.12 31.35
N VAL A 86 4.01 9.33 32.29
CA VAL A 86 3.11 8.21 32.05
C VAL A 86 1.69 8.59 32.47
N ALA A 87 0.72 8.48 31.56
CA ALA A 87 -0.68 8.72 31.88
C ALA A 87 -1.34 7.48 32.49
N PHE A 88 -2.03 7.65 33.62
CA PHE A 88 -2.82 6.61 34.26
C PHE A 88 -4.06 7.20 34.93
N ARG A 89 -5.24 6.69 34.56
CA ARG A 89 -6.55 7.14 35.08
C ARG A 89 -6.76 8.67 35.05
N GLY A 90 -6.25 9.35 34.02
CA GLY A 90 -6.43 10.81 33.84
C GLY A 90 -5.41 11.68 34.59
N THR A 91 -4.41 11.08 35.21
CA THR A 91 -3.28 11.77 35.87
C THR A 91 -1.99 11.37 35.16
N THR A 92 -1.08 12.33 34.95
CA THR A 92 0.26 12.05 34.42
C THR A 92 1.24 11.94 35.56
N TYR A 93 2.06 10.89 35.54
CA TYR A 93 3.04 10.55 36.54
C TYR A 93 4.44 10.60 35.94
N GLN A 94 5.35 11.31 36.58
CA GLN A 94 6.77 11.30 36.25
C GLN A 94 7.61 11.09 37.50
N TRP A 95 8.79 10.51 37.32
CA TRP A 95 9.69 10.21 38.43
C TRP A 95 11.04 10.84 38.19
N THR A 96 11.59 11.41 39.27
CA THR A 96 12.98 11.82 39.39
C THR A 96 13.47 11.33 40.76
N ALA A 97 14.49 10.49 40.76
CA ALA A 97 15.05 9.90 41.96
C ALA A 97 16.58 10.01 41.95
N ILE A 98 17.15 10.42 43.08
CA ILE A 98 18.60 10.41 43.29
C ILE A 98 18.95 9.18 44.11
N ILE A 99 19.95 8.41 43.68
CA ILE A 99 20.33 7.14 44.28
C ILE A 99 21.84 6.97 44.40
N ASP A 100 22.28 6.46 45.55
CA ASP A 100 23.68 6.16 45.84
C ASP A 100 23.98 4.67 45.64
N ILE A 101 24.74 4.36 44.59
CA ILE A 101 25.21 3.01 44.29
C ILE A 101 26.48 2.72 45.09
N VAL A 102 26.43 1.71 45.97
CA VAL A 102 27.56 1.26 46.79
C VAL A 102 28.22 0.04 46.16
N ALA A 103 29.55 -0.03 46.18
CA ALA A 103 30.32 -1.13 45.58
C ALA A 103 29.93 -2.51 46.12
N GLY A 104 29.63 -3.43 45.22
CA GLY A 104 29.33 -4.83 45.55
C GLY A 104 27.99 -5.05 46.27
N ARG A 105 27.11 -4.05 46.28
CA ARG A 105 25.77 -4.14 46.87
C ARG A 105 24.73 -3.76 45.84
N ASP A 106 23.89 -4.72 45.46
CA ASP A 106 22.73 -4.47 44.61
C ASP A 106 21.70 -3.62 45.34
N GLN A 107 20.96 -2.82 44.58
CA GLN A 107 19.99 -1.87 45.11
C GLN A 107 18.69 -1.93 44.33
N ALA A 108 17.58 -1.69 45.02
CA ALA A 108 16.26 -1.65 44.42
C ALA A 108 15.71 -0.21 44.42
N LEU A 109 15.13 0.21 43.30
CA LEU A 109 14.42 1.47 43.13
C LEU A 109 12.99 1.18 42.64
N GLU A 110 12.02 1.46 43.51
CA GLU A 110 10.59 1.31 43.21
C GLU A 110 10.01 2.67 42.83
N LEU A 111 9.57 2.81 41.59
CA LEU A 111 8.91 3.99 41.05
C LEU A 111 7.39 3.72 40.98
N THR A 112 6.65 4.37 41.88
CA THR A 112 5.22 4.15 42.10
C THR A 112 4.44 5.46 42.10
N THR A 113 3.11 5.39 42.12
CA THR A 113 2.25 6.58 42.27
C THR A 113 2.52 7.39 43.55
N ARG A 114 3.19 6.80 44.57
CA ARG A 114 3.50 7.49 45.84
C ARG A 114 4.69 8.43 45.78
N ASN A 115 5.64 8.16 44.89
CA ASN A 115 6.87 8.94 44.70
C ASN A 115 6.98 9.53 43.28
N ALA A 116 5.85 9.59 42.58
CA ALA A 116 5.71 10.29 41.32
C ALA A 116 5.33 11.75 41.58
N GLU A 117 5.84 12.65 40.75
CA GLU A 117 5.22 13.95 40.52
C GLU A 117 3.98 13.72 39.67
N ALA A 118 2.82 14.12 40.20
CA ALA A 118 1.51 13.87 39.59
C ALA A 118 0.86 15.20 39.18
N GLU A 119 0.54 15.33 37.89
CA GLU A 119 -0.23 16.47 37.38
C GLU A 119 -1.62 16.01 36.92
N ALA A 120 -2.65 16.74 37.36
CA ALA A 120 -4.01 16.53 36.89
C ALA A 120 -4.11 17.00 35.44
N SER A 121 -4.47 16.08 34.53
CA SER A 121 -4.52 16.37 33.10
C SER A 121 -5.60 17.43 32.82
N SER A 122 -5.17 18.66 32.56
CA SER A 122 -6.01 19.72 32.01
C SER A 122 -6.24 19.40 30.54
N ALA A 123 -7.39 18.80 30.22
CA ALA A 123 -7.69 18.37 28.86
C ALA A 123 -7.76 19.55 27.87
N SER A 124 -6.79 19.65 26.96
CA SER A 124 -6.98 20.21 25.61
C SER A 124 -5.79 19.92 24.66
N ALA A 125 -5.57 18.65 24.31
CA ALA A 125 -5.01 18.19 23.04
C ALA A 125 -5.03 16.65 23.07
N GLY A 126 -5.47 16.03 21.98
CA GLY A 126 -5.84 14.61 21.91
C GLY A 126 -4.88 13.65 22.61
N VAL A 127 -5.39 12.94 23.62
CA VAL A 127 -4.76 11.73 24.15
C VAL A 127 -4.87 10.68 23.04
N PRO A 128 -3.77 10.10 22.52
CA PRO A 128 -3.87 8.91 21.70
C PRO A 128 -4.52 7.85 22.60
N SER A 129 -5.61 7.21 22.16
CA SER A 129 -6.11 6.02 22.84
C SER A 129 -4.95 5.04 23.02
N LEU A 130 -4.96 4.19 24.05
CA LEU A 130 -3.94 3.14 24.22
C LEU A 130 -3.75 2.29 22.94
N GLU A 131 -4.74 2.26 22.03
CA GLU A 131 -4.67 1.64 20.69
C GLU A 131 -3.77 2.36 19.67
N THR A 132 -3.36 3.58 19.98
CA THR A 132 -2.68 4.57 19.13
C THR A 132 -1.27 4.88 19.64
N GLU A 133 -0.79 4.14 20.64
CA GLU A 133 0.58 4.26 21.14
C GLU A 133 1.58 3.70 20.09
N PRO A 134 2.57 4.48 19.63
CA PRO A 134 3.54 4.01 18.62
C PRO A 134 4.33 2.77 19.07
N SER A 135 4.51 2.59 20.37
CA SER A 135 5.16 1.42 20.97
C SER A 135 4.41 0.10 20.69
N LEU A 136 3.12 0.17 20.38
CA LEU A 136 2.29 -0.98 20.01
C LEU A 136 2.37 -1.35 18.52
N LEU A 137 2.98 -0.52 17.67
CA LEU A 137 3.09 -0.81 16.24
C LEU A 137 3.86 -2.10 15.98
N LEU A 138 4.98 -2.29 16.67
CA LEU A 138 5.79 -3.51 16.54
C LEU A 138 5.00 -4.76 16.95
N PRO A 139 4.52 -4.93 18.21
CA PRO A 139 3.80 -6.15 18.58
C PRO A 139 2.51 -6.37 17.77
N ARG A 140 1.89 -5.31 17.25
CA ARG A 140 0.71 -5.40 16.39
C ARG A 140 1.01 -5.92 14.98
N TRP A 141 2.12 -5.49 14.39
CA TRP A 141 2.42 -5.72 12.97
C TRP A 141 3.67 -6.56 12.72
N GLU A 142 4.34 -7.05 13.77
CA GLU A 142 5.57 -7.86 13.65
C GLU A 142 5.36 -9.07 12.73
N GLY A 143 4.25 -9.79 12.88
CA GLY A 143 3.91 -10.94 12.03
C GLY A 143 3.64 -10.59 10.57
N SER A 144 3.32 -9.33 10.29
CA SER A 144 2.96 -8.81 8.97
C SER A 144 4.15 -8.33 8.16
N VAL A 145 5.28 -8.07 8.82
CA VAL A 145 6.53 -7.64 8.18
C VAL A 145 7.51 -8.81 8.13
N ALA A 146 8.15 -9.00 6.98
CA ALA A 146 9.00 -10.14 6.68
C ALA A 146 10.32 -9.70 6.05
N ALA A 147 11.36 -10.53 6.18
CA ALA A 147 12.61 -10.31 5.45
C ALA A 147 12.43 -10.84 4.04
N LEU A 148 12.63 -9.97 3.06
CA LEU A 148 12.71 -10.32 1.65
C LEU A 148 14.15 -10.70 1.31
N TRP A 149 14.29 -11.83 0.63
CA TRP A 149 15.56 -12.31 0.10
C TRP A 149 15.46 -12.47 -1.40
N THR A 150 16.34 -11.80 -2.11
CA THR A 150 16.58 -12.00 -3.55
C THR A 150 18.03 -12.44 -3.76
N PRO A 151 18.43 -12.89 -4.96
CA PRO A 151 19.80 -13.33 -5.20
C PRO A 151 20.86 -12.26 -4.87
N GLY A 152 20.51 -10.97 -5.00
CA GLY A 152 21.45 -9.86 -4.81
C GLY A 152 21.21 -9.01 -3.56
N THR A 153 20.02 -9.09 -2.94
CA THR A 153 19.60 -8.11 -1.93
C THR A 153 18.80 -8.78 -0.81
N ARG A 154 18.95 -8.24 0.40
CA ARG A 154 18.01 -8.46 1.49
C ARG A 154 17.33 -7.14 1.83
N ALA A 155 16.02 -7.20 2.03
CA ALA A 155 15.18 -6.06 2.33
C ALA A 155 14.06 -6.46 3.30
N SER A 156 13.19 -5.51 3.60
CA SER A 156 11.94 -5.72 4.32
C SER A 156 10.77 -5.69 3.34
N ALA A 157 9.73 -6.45 3.63
CA ALA A 157 8.49 -6.48 2.88
C ALA A 157 7.34 -6.71 3.84
N PHE A 158 6.11 -6.36 3.44
CA PHE A 158 4.96 -6.53 4.33
C PHE A 158 3.69 -6.97 3.61
N VAL A 159 2.90 -7.79 4.31
CA VAL A 159 1.63 -8.33 3.83
C VAL A 159 0.56 -7.25 3.85
N VAL A 160 -0.11 -7.03 2.72
CA VAL A 160 -1.16 -6.01 2.55
C VAL A 160 -2.54 -6.59 2.27
N ASP A 161 -2.62 -7.88 1.92
CA ASP A 161 -3.87 -8.56 1.61
C ASP A 161 -3.84 -10.03 2.06
N SER A 162 -4.99 -10.55 2.54
CA SER A 162 -5.14 -11.94 2.98
C SER A 162 -5.02 -12.97 1.84
N ARG A 163 -5.13 -12.54 0.58
CA ARG A 163 -4.89 -13.34 -0.63
C ARG A 163 -3.40 -13.53 -0.94
N GLY A 164 -2.50 -13.15 -0.03
CA GLY A 164 -1.07 -13.37 -0.20
C GLY A 164 -0.32 -12.20 -0.83
N LEU A 165 -0.92 -11.02 -0.95
CA LEU A 165 -0.22 -9.87 -1.53
C LEU A 165 0.75 -9.27 -0.52
N VAL A 166 1.98 -9.07 -0.98
CA VAL A 166 3.09 -8.51 -0.23
C VAL A 166 3.67 -7.36 -1.03
N VAL A 167 3.99 -6.26 -0.37
CA VAL A 167 4.64 -5.11 -1.00
C VAL A 167 6.03 -4.87 -0.43
N THR A 168 6.89 -4.32 -1.28
CA THR A 168 8.27 -3.91 -0.98
C THR A 168 8.66 -2.82 -1.98
N ASN A 169 9.85 -2.27 -1.86
CA ASN A 169 10.41 -1.42 -2.89
C ASN A 169 10.93 -2.21 -4.11
N GLN A 170 10.84 -1.62 -5.31
CA GLN A 170 11.27 -2.27 -6.55
C GLN A 170 12.77 -2.53 -6.56
N ARG A 171 13.57 -1.61 -6.03
CA ARG A 171 15.04 -1.73 -5.97
C ARG A 171 15.52 -2.98 -5.22
N ALA A 172 14.79 -3.44 -4.20
CA ALA A 172 15.15 -4.68 -3.51
C ALA A 172 14.92 -5.94 -4.36
N VAL A 173 13.91 -5.88 -5.25
CA VAL A 173 13.57 -6.97 -6.16
C VAL A 173 14.46 -6.95 -7.41
N GLY A 174 14.75 -5.76 -7.94
CA GLY A 174 15.53 -5.59 -9.16
C GLY A 174 14.85 -6.26 -10.35
N VAL A 175 15.56 -7.19 -10.98
CA VAL A 175 15.08 -7.97 -12.14
C VAL A 175 14.62 -9.38 -11.76
N ALA A 176 14.59 -9.73 -10.47
CA ALA A 176 14.19 -11.04 -10.02
C ALA A 176 12.70 -11.28 -10.31
N THR A 177 12.37 -12.50 -10.74
CA THR A 177 10.97 -12.95 -10.97
C THR A 177 10.40 -13.72 -9.78
N SER A 178 11.27 -14.08 -8.83
CA SER A 178 10.92 -14.75 -7.58
C SER A 178 11.82 -14.24 -6.45
N ALA A 179 11.33 -14.39 -5.22
CA ALA A 179 12.03 -14.04 -4.00
C ALA A 179 11.67 -15.05 -2.90
N GLU A 180 12.37 -14.99 -1.77
CA GLU A 180 11.97 -15.71 -0.56
C GLU A 180 11.53 -14.71 0.51
N LEU A 181 10.42 -15.00 1.17
CA LEU A 181 9.93 -14.24 2.31
C LEU A 181 10.17 -15.03 3.59
N GLN A 182 10.96 -14.46 4.48
CA GLN A 182 11.18 -14.98 5.82
C GLN A 182 10.23 -14.29 6.80
N LEU A 183 9.10 -14.96 7.07
CA LEU A 183 8.07 -14.49 7.99
C LEU A 183 8.56 -14.54 9.45
N SER A 184 9.30 -15.60 9.79
CA SER A 184 9.92 -15.82 11.10
C SER A 184 11.30 -16.51 10.96
N PRO A 185 12.08 -16.67 12.03
CA PRO A 185 13.33 -17.43 11.98
C PRO A 185 13.17 -18.86 11.43
N SER A 186 12.03 -19.50 11.67
CA SER A 186 11.73 -20.87 11.26
C SER A 186 10.85 -20.99 10.01
N VAL A 187 10.24 -19.89 9.55
CA VAL A 187 9.31 -19.90 8.42
C VAL A 187 9.86 -19.04 7.28
N LYS A 188 10.23 -19.72 6.20
CA LYS A 188 10.59 -19.12 4.91
C LYS A 188 9.71 -19.68 3.82
N VAL A 189 9.21 -18.82 2.95
CA VAL A 189 8.27 -19.19 1.88
C VAL A 189 8.71 -18.59 0.55
N ALA A 190 8.42 -19.29 -0.54
CA ALA A 190 8.65 -18.77 -1.87
C ALA A 190 7.62 -17.67 -2.20
N ALA A 191 8.08 -16.60 -2.83
CA ALA A 191 7.29 -15.48 -3.28
C ALA A 191 7.46 -15.28 -4.78
N ARG A 192 6.35 -15.10 -5.49
CA ARG A 192 6.36 -14.78 -6.93
C ARG A 192 6.23 -13.28 -7.11
N VAL A 193 7.10 -12.67 -7.92
CA VAL A 193 7.00 -11.24 -8.24
C VAL A 193 5.87 -11.06 -9.26
N LEU A 194 4.86 -10.27 -8.92
CA LEU A 194 3.72 -9.97 -9.80
C LEU A 194 3.97 -8.73 -10.66
N THR A 195 4.50 -7.68 -10.01
CA THR A 195 4.92 -6.43 -10.64
C THR A 195 6.09 -5.80 -9.91
N ALA A 196 6.90 -5.03 -10.63
CA ALA A 196 8.07 -4.32 -10.15
C ALA A 196 8.18 -2.99 -10.91
N ASP A 197 7.62 -1.93 -10.35
CA ASP A 197 7.58 -0.58 -10.94
C ASP A 197 8.79 0.23 -10.50
N SER A 198 9.75 0.43 -11.41
CA SER A 198 10.98 1.17 -11.14
C SER A 198 10.79 2.68 -11.04
N MET A 199 9.71 3.23 -11.59
CA MET A 199 9.42 4.67 -11.53
C MET A 199 8.89 5.07 -10.16
N LYS A 200 8.03 4.23 -9.59
CA LYS A 200 7.45 4.44 -8.26
C LYS A 200 8.27 3.80 -7.14
N ASP A 201 9.24 2.96 -7.49
CA ASP A 201 10.00 2.12 -6.59
C ASP A 201 9.12 1.22 -5.71
N VAL A 202 8.14 0.56 -6.34
CA VAL A 202 7.22 -0.38 -5.67
C VAL A 202 7.24 -1.71 -6.40
N ALA A 203 7.30 -2.81 -5.64
CA ALA A 203 7.06 -4.15 -6.15
C ALA A 203 5.95 -4.84 -5.35
N VAL A 204 5.12 -5.60 -6.07
CA VAL A 204 4.07 -6.45 -5.49
C VAL A 204 4.46 -7.90 -5.74
N LEU A 205 4.44 -8.69 -4.67
CA LEU A 205 4.74 -10.10 -4.65
C LEU A 205 3.51 -10.87 -4.16
N TRP A 206 3.50 -12.16 -4.49
CA TRP A 206 2.48 -13.09 -4.05
C TRP A 206 3.10 -14.27 -3.32
N VAL A 207 2.53 -14.62 -2.17
CA VAL A 207 2.77 -15.86 -1.44
C VAL A 207 1.49 -16.68 -1.38
N ASP A 208 1.62 -17.98 -1.13
CA ASP A 208 0.47 -18.84 -0.91
C ASP A 208 -0.33 -18.38 0.34
N PRO A 209 -1.64 -18.07 0.24
CA PRO A 209 -2.45 -17.62 1.39
C PRO A 209 -2.43 -18.58 2.59
N SER A 210 -2.23 -19.87 2.35
CA SER A 210 -2.18 -20.88 3.41
C SER A 210 -1.00 -20.68 4.38
N VAL A 211 0.07 -20.01 3.93
CA VAL A 211 1.25 -19.75 4.78
C VAL A 211 1.12 -18.47 5.61
N ILE A 212 0.12 -17.63 5.33
CA ILE A 212 -0.12 -16.35 6.01
C ILE A 212 -1.50 -16.27 6.68
N THR A 213 -2.17 -17.42 6.90
CA THR A 213 -3.54 -17.44 7.47
C THR A 213 -3.64 -16.80 8.85
N SER A 214 -2.56 -16.85 9.65
CA SER A 214 -2.47 -16.20 10.97
C SER A 214 -1.87 -14.79 10.93
N VAL A 215 -1.50 -14.29 9.76
CA VAL A 215 -0.87 -12.97 9.60
C VAL A 215 -1.96 -11.95 9.33
N LYS A 216 -1.99 -10.88 10.12
CA LYS A 216 -2.90 -9.75 9.91
C LYS A 216 -2.35 -8.83 8.81
N PRO A 217 -3.01 -8.64 7.67
CA PRO A 217 -2.52 -7.72 6.65
C PRO A 217 -2.52 -6.27 7.12
N ILE A 218 -1.51 -5.50 6.71
CA ILE A 218 -1.39 -4.07 7.00
C ILE A 218 -2.30 -3.28 6.02
N PRO A 219 -3.27 -2.50 6.51
CA PRO A 219 -4.20 -1.78 5.65
C PRO A 219 -3.52 -0.57 5.02
N LEU A 220 -3.45 -0.54 3.69
CA LEU A 220 -2.93 0.62 2.94
C LEU A 220 -3.90 1.81 2.90
N ALA A 221 -5.17 1.64 3.27
CA ALA A 221 -6.20 2.68 3.22
C ALA A 221 -6.28 3.39 1.84
N CYS A 222 -6.25 2.62 0.76
CA CYS A 222 -6.15 3.16 -0.61
C CYS A 222 -7.32 4.06 -1.05
N MET A 223 -8.46 4.05 -0.37
CA MET A 223 -9.55 4.99 -0.63
C MET A 223 -9.22 6.43 -0.21
N GLN A 224 -8.43 6.59 0.85
CA GLN A 224 -8.01 7.88 1.39
C GLN A 224 -6.56 7.76 1.86
N PRO A 225 -5.60 7.67 0.92
CA PRO A 225 -4.20 7.48 1.26
C PRO A 225 -3.72 8.69 2.07
N LYS A 226 -3.21 8.42 3.28
CA LYS A 226 -2.63 9.47 4.13
C LYS A 226 -1.29 9.90 3.54
N ALA A 227 -1.09 11.21 3.45
CA ALA A 227 0.20 11.82 3.13
C ALA A 227 0.92 12.22 4.42
N ALA A 228 2.23 12.02 4.45
CA ALA A 228 3.09 12.53 5.52
C ALA A 228 3.81 13.81 5.06
N THR A 229 4.02 14.74 6.00
CA THR A 229 4.82 15.95 5.76
C THR A 229 6.28 15.76 6.16
N ASP A 230 7.21 16.53 5.57
CA ASP A 230 8.66 16.32 5.78
C ASP A 230 9.11 16.33 7.25
N ARG A 231 8.44 17.10 8.10
CA ARG A 231 8.75 17.20 9.55
C ARG A 231 7.91 16.29 10.43
N GLN A 232 7.02 15.50 9.85
CA GLN A 232 6.17 14.60 10.60
C GLN A 232 6.97 13.44 11.16
N GLU A 233 6.75 13.12 12.43
CA GLU A 233 7.30 11.93 13.05
C GLU A 233 6.64 10.69 12.44
N ILE A 234 7.48 9.76 12.01
CA ILE A 234 7.12 8.50 11.38
C ILE A 234 7.83 7.34 12.06
N PHE A 235 7.21 6.17 11.95
CA PHE A 235 7.68 4.93 12.54
C PHE A 235 7.78 3.87 11.45
N THR A 236 8.81 3.05 11.44
CA THR A 236 8.92 1.93 10.52
C THR A 236 9.32 0.67 11.25
N ILE A 237 8.76 -0.46 10.81
CA ILE A 237 9.18 -1.77 11.30
C ILE A 237 10.18 -2.32 10.29
N GLY A 238 11.42 -2.42 10.74
CA GLY A 238 12.55 -2.81 9.91
C GLY A 238 13.15 -4.15 10.30
N LEU A 239 13.89 -4.74 9.36
CA LEU A 239 14.69 -5.94 9.58
C LEU A 239 16.17 -5.68 9.29
N PRO A 240 16.89 -4.97 10.20
CA PRO A 240 18.31 -4.73 10.00
C PRO A 240 19.08 -6.06 9.89
N LEU A 241 20.15 -6.04 9.10
CA LEU A 241 20.97 -7.24 8.88
C LEU A 241 21.47 -7.80 10.22
N ARG A 242 21.18 -9.10 10.45
CA ARG A 242 21.58 -9.86 11.65
C ARG A 242 20.98 -9.35 12.97
N GLN A 243 19.94 -8.53 12.92
CA GLN A 243 19.20 -8.06 14.09
C GLN A 243 17.76 -8.58 14.04
N PRO A 244 17.07 -8.67 15.20
CA PRO A 244 15.64 -8.91 15.22
C PRO A 244 14.87 -7.76 14.54
N LYS A 245 13.57 -7.98 14.30
CA LYS A 245 12.65 -6.91 13.88
C LYS A 245 12.67 -5.80 14.91
N ASP A 246 12.76 -4.55 14.48
CA ASP A 246 12.80 -3.40 15.37
C ASP A 246 11.92 -2.26 14.87
N LEU A 247 11.46 -1.44 15.81
CA LEU A 247 10.72 -0.22 15.53
C LEU A 247 11.70 0.95 15.48
N LEU A 248 11.86 1.52 14.29
CA LEU A 248 12.66 2.71 14.07
C LEU A 248 11.75 3.93 14.00
N SER A 249 12.19 5.05 14.56
CA SER A 249 11.48 6.33 14.52
C SER A 249 12.37 7.44 14.00
N GLY A 250 11.75 8.44 13.40
CA GLY A 250 12.42 9.64 12.89
C GLY A 250 11.42 10.55 12.20
N THR A 251 11.89 11.68 11.65
CA THR A 251 11.07 12.50 10.75
C THR A 251 11.20 11.98 9.32
N VAL A 252 10.23 12.31 8.44
CA VAL A 252 10.28 11.90 7.02
C VAL A 252 11.61 12.27 6.36
N SER A 253 12.19 13.43 6.69
CA SER A 253 13.48 13.88 6.13
C SER A 253 14.73 13.31 6.82
N GLU A 254 14.63 12.83 8.07
CA GLU A 254 15.79 12.48 8.91
C GLU A 254 15.81 11.04 9.39
N LEU A 255 14.81 10.23 9.01
CA LEU A 255 14.79 8.81 9.36
C LEU A 255 16.05 8.14 8.81
N VAL A 256 16.81 7.47 9.68
CA VAL A 256 17.96 6.65 9.27
C VAL A 256 17.46 5.23 9.02
N ILE A 257 17.55 4.76 7.77
CA ILE A 257 17.21 3.37 7.41
C ILE A 257 18.49 2.51 7.43
N PRO A 258 18.62 1.56 8.38
CA PRO A 258 19.68 0.56 8.34
C PRO A 258 19.52 -0.34 7.12
N ARG A 259 20.64 -0.81 6.55
CA ARG A 259 20.61 -1.78 5.45
C ARG A 259 19.78 -3.02 5.81
N GLY A 260 18.93 -3.45 4.89
CA GLY A 260 17.98 -4.55 5.06
C GLY A 260 16.59 -4.11 5.52
N THR A 261 16.42 -2.84 5.89
CA THR A 261 15.13 -2.26 6.36
C THR A 261 14.35 -1.57 5.24
N GLU A 262 14.94 -1.40 4.06
CA GLU A 262 14.26 -0.85 2.89
C GLU A 262 13.06 -1.72 2.50
N GLY A 263 11.97 -1.12 2.03
CA GLY A 263 10.74 -1.81 1.65
C GLY A 263 9.76 -2.08 2.81
N GLY A 264 10.16 -1.77 4.05
CA GLY A 264 9.31 -1.89 5.23
C GLY A 264 8.19 -0.83 5.28
N PRO A 265 7.08 -1.10 6.00
CA PRO A 265 5.97 -0.16 6.11
C PRO A 265 6.36 1.06 6.94
N VAL A 266 5.81 2.21 6.59
CA VAL A 266 5.96 3.47 7.34
C VAL A 266 4.60 3.89 7.88
N PHE A 267 4.57 4.14 9.19
CA PHE A 267 3.40 4.51 9.96
C PHE A 267 3.52 5.93 10.50
N THR A 268 2.39 6.58 10.66
CA THR A 268 2.23 7.76 11.53
C THR A 268 1.99 7.33 12.97
N ALA A 269 2.11 8.27 13.91
CA ALA A 269 1.84 8.00 15.33
C ALA A 269 0.46 7.38 15.57
N ASP A 270 -0.53 7.71 14.73
CA ASP A 270 -1.88 7.15 14.79
C ASP A 270 -2.02 5.71 14.22
N GLY A 271 -0.91 5.10 13.81
CA GLY A 271 -0.85 3.77 13.22
C GLY A 271 -1.34 3.67 11.78
N GLY A 272 -1.65 4.80 11.14
CA GLY A 272 -1.95 4.87 9.71
C GLY A 272 -0.70 4.64 8.86
N VAL A 273 -0.82 3.91 7.75
CA VAL A 273 0.28 3.67 6.81
C VAL A 273 0.40 4.84 5.85
N VAL A 274 1.59 5.46 5.79
CA VAL A 274 1.90 6.61 4.91
C VAL A 274 2.88 6.28 3.80
N GLY A 275 3.46 5.08 3.82
CA GLY A 275 4.24 4.59 2.70
C GLY A 275 5.09 3.36 3.01
N LEU A 276 6.15 3.21 2.22
CA LEU A 276 7.23 2.27 2.47
C LEU A 276 8.59 2.95 2.43
N THR A 277 9.54 2.38 3.15
CA THR A 277 10.92 2.90 3.24
C THR A 277 11.68 2.66 1.94
N SER A 278 12.41 3.67 1.47
CA SER A 278 13.32 3.57 0.33
C SER A 278 14.65 4.28 0.64
N GLN A 279 15.73 3.83 0.03
CA GLN A 279 16.97 4.62 -0.01
C GLN A 279 16.83 5.78 -1.00
N ALA A 280 17.45 6.92 -0.69
CA ALA A 280 17.69 7.98 -1.68
C ALA A 280 18.83 7.57 -2.63
N ASP A 281 18.76 8.04 -3.88
CA ASP A 281 19.81 7.77 -4.86
C ASP A 281 21.12 8.48 -4.49
N ARG A 282 22.26 7.82 -4.75
CA ARG A 282 23.61 8.31 -4.45
C ARG A 282 24.01 9.62 -5.15
N ASN A 283 23.23 10.08 -6.13
CA ASN A 283 23.51 11.28 -6.92
C ASN A 283 22.92 12.57 -6.33
N ASP A 284 22.20 12.48 -5.21
CA ASP A 284 21.72 13.67 -4.49
C ASP A 284 22.83 14.15 -3.54
N ASP A 285 23.24 15.41 -3.69
CA ASP A 285 24.47 16.01 -3.16
C ASP A 285 24.81 15.61 -1.72
N GLY A 286 25.84 14.76 -1.56
CA GLY A 286 26.74 14.69 -0.40
C GLY A 286 26.17 14.37 0.99
N ARG A 287 24.84 14.36 1.19
CA ARG A 287 24.20 14.02 2.45
C ARG A 287 24.05 12.51 2.52
N ARG A 288 25.05 11.83 3.09
CA ARG A 288 24.91 10.43 3.50
C ARG A 288 23.65 10.28 4.35
N GLY A 289 22.64 9.58 3.82
CA GLY A 289 21.56 8.99 4.63
C GLY A 289 20.18 9.67 4.57
N SER A 290 19.85 10.49 3.57
CA SER A 290 18.44 10.87 3.38
C SER A 290 17.61 9.64 2.97
N SER A 291 16.61 9.32 3.76
CA SER A 291 15.64 8.29 3.42
C SER A 291 14.58 8.88 2.50
N ARG A 292 14.17 8.13 1.47
CA ARG A 292 13.02 8.49 0.63
C ARG A 292 11.81 7.72 1.13
N LEU A 293 10.70 8.43 1.32
CA LEU A 293 9.40 7.80 1.55
C LEU A 293 8.72 7.57 0.19
N VAL A 294 8.43 6.32 -0.14
CA VAL A 294 7.50 6.01 -1.24
C VAL A 294 6.09 6.11 -0.68
N ARG A 295 5.28 7.04 -1.19
CA ARG A 295 3.99 7.39 -0.57
C ARG A 295 2.98 6.26 -0.74
N THR A 296 2.08 6.10 0.22
CA THR A 296 0.99 5.12 0.13
C THR A 296 0.17 5.26 -1.16
N ALA A 297 -0.05 6.48 -1.67
CA ALA A 297 -0.73 6.70 -2.95
C ALA A 297 -0.03 6.00 -4.12
N ASP A 298 1.31 6.10 -4.19
CA ASP A 298 2.11 5.46 -5.23
C ASP A 298 2.06 3.92 -5.08
N VAL A 299 2.06 3.40 -3.84
CA VAL A 299 1.89 1.96 -3.55
C VAL A 299 0.51 1.47 -3.99
N CYS A 300 -0.54 2.21 -3.63
CA CYS A 300 -1.93 1.88 -3.97
C CYS A 300 -2.17 1.84 -5.47
N GLU A 301 -1.57 2.75 -6.25
CA GLU A 301 -1.68 2.73 -7.70
C GLU A 301 -1.07 1.44 -8.29
N VAL A 302 0.09 1.01 -7.80
CA VAL A 302 0.77 -0.20 -8.30
C VAL A 302 0.03 -1.47 -7.88
N VAL A 303 -0.46 -1.55 -6.63
CA VAL A 303 -1.31 -2.66 -6.16
C VAL A 303 -2.61 -2.73 -6.96
N ALA A 304 -3.22 -1.57 -7.25
CA ALA A 304 -4.43 -1.50 -8.05
C ALA A 304 -4.19 -1.99 -9.48
N ALA A 305 -3.13 -1.50 -10.13
CA ALA A 305 -2.75 -1.91 -11.47
C ALA A 305 -2.46 -3.41 -11.57
N ASP A 306 -1.77 -3.99 -10.58
CA ASP A 306 -1.51 -5.43 -10.53
C ASP A 306 -2.80 -6.25 -10.40
N ALA A 307 -3.73 -5.81 -9.55
CA ALA A 307 -5.03 -6.45 -9.41
C ALA A 307 -5.85 -6.41 -10.71
N PHE A 308 -5.82 -5.28 -11.45
CA PHE A 308 -6.47 -5.20 -12.76
C PHE A 308 -5.78 -6.07 -13.81
N LYS A 309 -4.45 -6.16 -13.80
CA LYS A 309 -3.67 -7.04 -14.68
C LYS A 309 -4.01 -8.50 -14.46
N ASP A 310 -4.08 -8.93 -13.21
CA ASP A 310 -4.46 -10.29 -12.84
C ASP A 310 -5.93 -10.60 -13.23
N ALA A 311 -6.87 -9.71 -12.94
CA ALA A 311 -8.27 -9.88 -13.37
C ALA A 311 -8.41 -9.95 -14.90
N ALA A 312 -7.71 -9.08 -15.63
CA ALA A 312 -7.69 -9.10 -17.10
C ALA A 312 -7.09 -10.41 -17.63
N GLY A 313 -6.04 -10.93 -16.98
CA GLY A 313 -5.39 -12.19 -17.37
C GLY A 313 -6.23 -13.44 -17.08
N ARG A 314 -7.07 -13.44 -16.04
CA ARG A 314 -7.95 -14.56 -15.68
C ARG A 314 -9.20 -14.65 -16.54
N ARG A 315 -9.51 -13.61 -17.30
CA ARG A 315 -10.75 -13.52 -18.05
C ARG A 315 -10.79 -14.61 -19.12
N ALA A 316 -11.77 -15.52 -19.00
CA ALA A 316 -12.04 -16.58 -19.97
C ALA A 316 -12.70 -15.98 -21.23
N GLY A 317 -11.94 -15.22 -22.01
CA GLY A 317 -12.41 -14.54 -23.21
C GLY A 317 -11.40 -13.52 -23.74
N SER A 318 -11.59 -13.08 -24.99
CA SER A 318 -10.95 -11.87 -25.50
C SER A 318 -11.31 -10.67 -24.58
N LEU A 319 -10.47 -9.64 -24.52
CA LEU A 319 -10.77 -8.35 -23.87
C LEU A 319 -11.88 -7.55 -24.60
N SER A 320 -12.73 -8.27 -25.33
CA SER A 320 -13.90 -7.74 -26.00
C SER A 320 -15.04 -7.53 -24.98
N PRO A 321 -15.86 -6.48 -25.18
CA PRO A 321 -17.09 -6.28 -24.44
C PRO A 321 -18.02 -7.49 -24.52
N TYR A 322 -18.81 -7.71 -23.45
CA TYR A 322 -19.93 -8.65 -23.54
C TYR A 322 -20.98 -8.01 -24.46
N GLN A 323 -21.43 -8.76 -25.46
CA GLN A 323 -22.29 -8.23 -26.50
C GLN A 323 -23.60 -8.97 -26.57
N VAL A 324 -24.68 -8.21 -26.72
CA VAL A 324 -25.98 -8.70 -27.14
C VAL A 324 -26.46 -7.84 -28.30
N SER A 325 -27.37 -8.37 -29.09
CA SER A 325 -27.94 -7.62 -30.20
C SER A 325 -29.46 -7.61 -30.17
N THR A 326 -30.02 -6.52 -30.67
CA THR A 326 -31.42 -6.43 -31.08
C THR A 326 -31.51 -6.49 -32.62
N PRO A 327 -32.72 -6.45 -33.20
CA PRO A 327 -32.90 -6.27 -34.63
C PRO A 327 -32.18 -5.05 -35.21
N THR A 328 -32.07 -3.93 -34.47
CA THR A 328 -31.51 -2.67 -34.98
C THR A 328 -30.25 -2.17 -34.30
N PHE A 329 -29.93 -2.65 -33.10
CA PHE A 329 -28.79 -2.18 -32.31
C PHE A 329 -27.89 -3.33 -31.86
N ASP A 330 -26.61 -3.02 -31.69
CA ASP A 330 -25.66 -3.82 -30.94
C ASP A 330 -25.43 -3.14 -29.58
N VAL A 331 -25.39 -3.94 -28.52
CA VAL A 331 -25.22 -3.49 -27.15
C VAL A 331 -23.95 -4.11 -26.60
N ALA A 332 -23.05 -3.28 -26.09
CA ALA A 332 -21.79 -3.68 -25.50
C ALA A 332 -21.74 -3.28 -24.02
N PHE A 333 -21.54 -4.26 -23.14
CA PHE A 333 -21.26 -4.05 -21.73
C PHE A 333 -19.74 -3.99 -21.53
N ILE A 334 -19.26 -2.87 -20.99
CA ILE A 334 -17.84 -2.56 -20.84
C ILE A 334 -17.54 -2.37 -19.34
N THR A 335 -16.60 -3.15 -18.82
CA THR A 335 -16.17 -3.14 -17.41
C THR A 335 -14.79 -2.50 -17.29
N PRO A 336 -14.41 -2.00 -16.10
CA PRO A 336 -13.08 -1.41 -15.90
C PRO A 336 -11.92 -2.37 -16.20
N VAL A 337 -12.09 -3.67 -15.92
CA VAL A 337 -11.10 -4.71 -16.24
C VAL A 337 -10.83 -4.78 -17.76
N MET A 338 -11.85 -4.63 -18.59
CA MET A 338 -11.69 -4.61 -20.05
C MET A 338 -10.96 -3.36 -20.52
N VAL A 339 -11.33 -2.19 -19.99
CA VAL A 339 -10.67 -0.91 -20.32
C VAL A 339 -9.19 -0.96 -19.94
N TYR A 340 -8.88 -1.43 -18.73
CA TYR A 340 -7.50 -1.64 -18.30
C TYR A 340 -6.76 -2.60 -19.22
N GLY A 341 -7.33 -3.79 -19.46
CA GLY A 341 -6.66 -4.85 -20.19
C GLY A 341 -6.25 -4.41 -21.61
N VAL A 342 -7.12 -3.69 -22.32
CA VAL A 342 -6.82 -3.27 -23.69
C VAL A 342 -5.79 -2.16 -23.73
N ARG A 343 -5.89 -1.16 -22.83
CA ARG A 343 -4.86 -0.13 -22.68
C ARG A 343 -3.51 -0.77 -22.36
N HIS A 344 -3.48 -1.71 -21.41
CA HIS A 344 -2.27 -2.42 -21.03
C HIS A 344 -1.67 -3.20 -22.20
N GLN A 345 -2.49 -3.89 -23.01
CA GLN A 345 -2.01 -4.56 -24.21
C GLN A 345 -1.45 -3.58 -25.25
N ALA A 346 -2.11 -2.44 -25.46
CA ALA A 346 -1.64 -1.41 -26.37
C ALA A 346 -0.28 -0.85 -25.92
N ASP A 347 -0.10 -0.57 -24.63
CA ASP A 347 1.17 -0.09 -24.07
C ASP A 347 2.30 -1.11 -24.22
N LEU A 348 2.02 -2.39 -24.00
CA LEU A 348 2.99 -3.46 -24.20
C LEU A 348 3.41 -3.57 -25.67
N MET A 349 2.46 -3.44 -26.60
CA MET A 349 2.76 -3.40 -28.04
C MET A 349 3.62 -2.18 -28.40
N ALA A 350 3.26 -1.00 -27.90
CA ALA A 350 4.01 0.23 -28.13
C ALA A 350 5.46 0.13 -27.60
N LYS A 351 5.65 -0.44 -26.40
CA LYS A 351 6.99 -0.67 -25.81
C LYS A 351 7.83 -1.64 -26.64
N ARG A 352 7.23 -2.72 -27.16
CA ARG A 352 7.92 -3.67 -28.06
C ARG A 352 8.36 -3.00 -29.37
N THR A 353 7.49 -2.19 -29.97
CA THR A 353 7.81 -1.44 -31.19
C THR A 353 8.94 -0.44 -30.97
N ARG A 354 8.99 0.23 -29.81
CA ARG A 354 10.09 1.15 -29.46
C ARG A 354 11.43 0.45 -29.23
N GLN A 355 11.44 -0.78 -28.71
CA GLN A 355 12.67 -1.55 -28.51
C GLN A 355 13.22 -2.18 -29.80
N GLY A 356 12.36 -2.48 -30.78
CA GLY A 356 12.76 -2.95 -32.11
C GLY A 356 12.89 -1.79 -33.10
N SER A 357 14.01 -1.06 -33.09
CA SER A 357 14.22 0.06 -34.02
C SER A 357 14.13 -0.34 -35.50
N ARG A 358 13.07 0.09 -36.17
CA ARG A 358 13.09 0.90 -37.40
C ARG A 358 11.83 1.75 -37.38
N THR A 359 11.97 3.03 -37.72
CA THR A 359 10.89 3.98 -38.00
C THR A 359 9.96 3.41 -39.07
N ILE A 360 8.99 2.62 -38.65
CA ILE A 360 7.71 2.53 -39.32
C ILE A 360 6.86 3.51 -38.52
N ASP A 361 6.23 4.46 -39.19
CA ASP A 361 5.13 5.23 -38.62
C ASP A 361 4.11 4.23 -38.10
N ALA A 362 4.26 3.85 -36.83
CA ALA A 362 3.28 3.08 -36.12
C ALA A 362 2.15 4.07 -35.91
N GLY A 363 1.26 4.14 -36.90
CA GLY A 363 -0.02 4.82 -36.75
C GLY A 363 -0.69 4.35 -35.45
N PRO A 364 -1.62 5.15 -34.89
CA PRO A 364 -2.27 4.83 -33.63
C PRO A 364 -2.67 3.36 -33.60
N LEU A 365 -2.24 2.64 -32.57
CA LEU A 365 -2.68 1.26 -32.36
C LEU A 365 -4.20 1.24 -32.48
N PRO A 366 -4.82 0.29 -33.20
CA PRO A 366 -6.27 0.23 -33.30
C PRO A 366 -6.83 -0.14 -31.92
N VAL A 367 -7.02 0.86 -31.07
CA VAL A 367 -7.83 0.76 -29.86
C VAL A 367 -9.17 0.23 -30.35
N SER A 368 -9.62 -0.91 -29.81
CA SER A 368 -10.80 -1.57 -30.37
C SER A 368 -11.96 -0.58 -30.39
N ARG A 369 -12.74 -0.61 -31.47
CA ARG A 369 -13.79 0.37 -31.81
C ARG A 369 -14.68 0.78 -30.62
N TRP A 370 -14.91 -0.14 -29.69
CA TRP A 370 -15.76 0.03 -28.52
C TRP A 370 -15.14 0.87 -27.38
N MET A 371 -13.82 1.11 -27.40
CA MET A 371 -13.07 1.86 -26.38
C MET A 371 -12.68 3.29 -26.78
N ASP A 372 -13.14 3.74 -27.94
CA ASP A 372 -13.11 5.16 -28.26
C ASP A 372 -14.39 5.80 -27.73
N PHE A 373 -14.23 6.52 -26.62
CA PHE A 373 -15.28 7.22 -25.89
C PHE A 373 -15.39 8.69 -26.31
N GLY A 374 -14.64 9.12 -27.35
CA GLY A 374 -14.56 10.52 -27.76
C GLY A 374 -14.20 11.44 -26.61
N ASN A 375 -15.02 12.47 -26.39
CA ASN A 375 -14.83 13.48 -25.34
C ASN A 375 -14.95 12.94 -23.90
N TRP A 376 -15.34 11.66 -23.72
CA TRP A 376 -15.48 11.03 -22.40
C TRP A 376 -14.31 10.12 -22.03
N SER A 377 -13.22 10.16 -22.81
CA SER A 377 -12.05 9.32 -22.57
C SER A 377 -11.41 9.58 -21.19
N GLU A 378 -11.47 10.82 -20.69
CA GLU A 378 -11.00 11.21 -19.35
C GLU A 378 -11.83 10.56 -18.24
N TYR A 379 -13.16 10.49 -18.39
CA TYR A 379 -14.06 9.87 -17.40
C TYR A 379 -13.71 8.40 -17.11
N VAL A 380 -13.24 7.68 -18.12
CA VAL A 380 -12.86 6.26 -18.00
C VAL A 380 -11.36 6.08 -17.76
N GLU A 381 -10.59 7.16 -17.65
CA GLU A 381 -9.14 7.11 -17.42
C GLU A 381 -8.81 6.45 -16.09
N ASP A 382 -9.47 6.90 -15.02
CA ASP A 382 -9.25 6.45 -13.64
C ASP A 382 -9.92 5.11 -13.31
N LEU A 383 -10.51 4.43 -14.29
CA LEU A 383 -11.19 3.14 -14.12
C LEU A 383 -12.23 3.17 -12.96
N PRO A 384 -13.21 4.08 -13.00
CA PRO A 384 -14.24 4.16 -11.97
C PRO A 384 -15.01 2.84 -11.86
N PRO A 385 -15.55 2.48 -10.66
CA PRO A 385 -16.31 1.26 -10.44
C PRO A 385 -17.73 1.37 -11.03
N VAL A 386 -17.85 1.58 -12.34
CA VAL A 386 -19.12 1.74 -13.04
C VAL A 386 -19.21 0.80 -14.24
N LEU A 387 -20.41 0.33 -14.54
CA LEU A 387 -20.70 -0.44 -15.74
C LEU A 387 -21.12 0.49 -16.87
N LEU A 388 -20.39 0.43 -17.98
CA LEU A 388 -20.72 1.19 -19.19
C LEU A 388 -21.53 0.29 -20.14
N VAL A 389 -22.66 0.79 -20.63
CA VAL A 389 -23.49 0.14 -21.62
C VAL A 389 -23.53 1.02 -22.86
N ARG A 390 -22.86 0.57 -23.92
CA ARG A 390 -22.76 1.28 -25.20
C ARG A 390 -23.74 0.68 -26.20
N ILE A 391 -24.51 1.53 -26.86
CA ILE A 391 -25.49 1.15 -27.89
C ILE A 391 -25.04 1.71 -29.23
N THR A 392 -24.79 0.81 -30.18
CA THR A 392 -24.34 1.16 -31.52
C THR A 392 -25.39 0.73 -32.55
N PRO A 393 -25.85 1.63 -33.44
CA PRO A 393 -26.71 1.28 -34.55
C PRO A 393 -26.10 0.23 -35.48
N LYS A 394 -26.85 -0.84 -35.79
CA LYS A 394 -26.41 -1.82 -36.78
C LYS A 394 -26.28 -1.18 -38.15
N GLN A 395 -25.13 -1.40 -38.76
CA GLN A 395 -24.80 -0.94 -40.09
C GLN A 395 -25.27 -2.00 -41.10
N VAL A 396 -26.11 -1.59 -42.05
CA VAL A 396 -26.62 -2.45 -43.11
C VAL A 396 -26.32 -1.84 -44.47
N GLU A 397 -25.90 -2.67 -45.41
CA GLU A 397 -25.77 -2.27 -46.79
C GLU A 397 -27.13 -2.41 -47.49
N GLY A 398 -27.50 -1.39 -48.27
CA GLY A 398 -28.69 -1.49 -49.11
C GLY A 398 -28.50 -2.57 -50.17
N PHE A 399 -29.51 -3.42 -50.39
CA PHE A 399 -29.44 -4.54 -51.33
C PHE A 399 -28.87 -4.15 -52.70
N TRP A 400 -29.40 -3.08 -53.32
CA TRP A 400 -28.92 -2.59 -54.62
C TRP A 400 -27.47 -2.09 -54.59
N LYS A 401 -26.99 -1.52 -53.47
CA LYS A 401 -25.58 -1.13 -53.32
C LYS A 401 -24.67 -2.36 -53.27
N GLY A 402 -25.09 -3.41 -52.57
CA GLY A 402 -24.39 -4.69 -52.55
C GLY A 402 -24.32 -5.34 -53.94
N VAL A 403 -25.41 -5.29 -54.71
CA VAL A 403 -25.45 -5.78 -56.10
C VAL A 403 -24.51 -4.96 -57.00
N ALA A 404 -24.55 -3.63 -56.93
CA ALA A 404 -23.66 -2.76 -57.71
C ALA A 404 -22.18 -3.00 -57.37
N ARG A 405 -21.85 -3.18 -56.08
CA ARG A 405 -20.51 -3.56 -55.61
C ARG A 405 -20.08 -4.92 -56.15
N GLY A 406 -20.98 -5.91 -56.15
CA GLY A 406 -20.73 -7.23 -56.74
C GLY A 406 -20.44 -7.14 -58.25
N ALA A 407 -21.23 -6.36 -58.99
CA ALA A 407 -21.01 -6.12 -60.41
C ALA A 407 -19.66 -5.42 -60.68
N ALA A 408 -19.32 -4.38 -59.91
CA ALA A 408 -18.01 -3.72 -60.00
C ALA A 408 -16.84 -4.69 -59.74
N GLN A 409 -17.00 -5.61 -58.79
CA GLN A 409 -16.00 -6.61 -58.47
C GLN A 409 -15.78 -7.61 -59.62
N THR A 410 -16.83 -7.96 -60.37
CA THR A 410 -16.68 -8.77 -61.61
C THR A 410 -15.93 -8.04 -62.72
N GLN A 411 -15.88 -6.71 -62.68
CA GLN A 411 -15.10 -5.86 -63.58
C GLN A 411 -13.71 -5.51 -63.03
N GLY A 412 -13.27 -6.18 -61.96
CA GLY A 412 -11.95 -5.97 -61.36
C GLY A 412 -11.84 -4.76 -60.42
N VAL A 413 -12.96 -4.10 -60.10
CA VAL A 413 -12.99 -2.94 -59.18
C VAL A 413 -13.50 -3.38 -57.80
N ALA A 414 -12.61 -3.40 -56.81
CA ALA A 414 -12.95 -3.74 -55.43
C ALA A 414 -13.48 -2.50 -54.67
N LEU A 415 -14.80 -2.34 -54.61
CA LEU A 415 -15.44 -1.27 -53.84
C LEU A 415 -15.71 -1.71 -52.39
N PRO A 416 -15.47 -0.85 -51.38
CA PRO A 416 -15.84 -1.14 -50.00
C PRO A 416 -17.38 -1.13 -49.83
N PRO A 417 -17.93 -1.86 -48.85
CA PRO A 417 -19.37 -1.82 -48.55
C PRO A 417 -19.84 -0.41 -48.20
N LEU A 418 -20.95 0.02 -48.80
CA LEU A 418 -21.55 1.33 -48.54
C LEU A 418 -22.70 1.20 -47.54
N THR A 419 -22.35 0.99 -46.27
CA THR A 419 -23.32 0.77 -45.19
C THR A 419 -23.98 2.05 -44.71
N ARG A 420 -25.18 1.92 -44.16
CA ARG A 420 -25.90 2.95 -43.38
C ARG A 420 -26.54 2.31 -42.16
N ALA A 421 -26.82 3.10 -41.14
CA ALA A 421 -27.48 2.69 -39.92
C ALA A 421 -28.91 2.24 -40.24
N LYS A 422 -29.29 1.12 -39.64
CA LYS A 422 -30.64 0.55 -39.77
C LYS A 422 -31.69 1.49 -39.16
N SER A 423 -31.37 2.11 -38.02
CA SER A 423 -32.11 3.20 -37.38
C SER A 423 -31.13 4.05 -36.55
N GLY A 424 -31.36 5.36 -36.43
CA GLY A 424 -30.70 6.16 -35.39
C GLY A 424 -31.16 5.71 -34.01
N PHE A 425 -30.28 5.85 -33.02
CA PHE A 425 -30.57 5.53 -31.62
C PHE A 425 -31.23 6.75 -30.95
N SER A 426 -32.30 6.51 -30.18
CA SER A 426 -33.01 7.57 -29.45
C SER A 426 -32.80 7.47 -27.93
N ARG A 427 -33.06 6.30 -27.33
CA ARG A 427 -32.88 6.07 -25.90
C ARG A 427 -32.92 4.60 -25.53
N MET A 428 -32.48 4.26 -24.33
CA MET A 428 -32.61 2.95 -23.71
C MET A 428 -33.23 3.08 -22.32
N ARG A 429 -34.04 2.09 -21.93
CA ARG A 429 -34.53 1.88 -20.56
C ARG A 429 -34.04 0.53 -20.06
N ALA A 430 -33.54 0.47 -18.83
CA ALA A 430 -33.06 -0.76 -18.21
C ALA A 430 -34.00 -1.19 -17.09
N TYR A 431 -34.18 -2.49 -16.91
CA TYR A 431 -35.07 -3.06 -15.89
C TYR A 431 -34.40 -4.20 -15.16
N CYS A 432 -34.64 -4.25 -13.85
CA CYS A 432 -34.40 -5.40 -13.01
C CYS A 432 -35.74 -6.00 -12.56
N GLY A 433 -36.11 -7.15 -13.13
CA GLY A 433 -37.48 -7.63 -13.07
C GLY A 433 -38.45 -6.62 -13.68
N GLU A 434 -39.37 -6.11 -12.87
CA GLU A 434 -40.31 -5.05 -13.26
C GLU A 434 -39.85 -3.64 -12.85
N ALA A 435 -38.84 -3.52 -11.99
CA ALA A 435 -38.33 -2.23 -11.55
C ALA A 435 -37.44 -1.61 -12.62
N GLU A 436 -37.72 -0.36 -12.99
CA GLU A 436 -36.84 0.40 -13.88
C GLU A 436 -35.59 0.84 -13.12
N VAL A 437 -34.44 0.65 -13.76
CA VAL A 437 -33.12 1.01 -13.24
C VAL A 437 -32.68 2.29 -13.94
N THR A 438 -32.50 3.35 -13.17
CA THR A 438 -32.05 4.64 -13.68
C THR A 438 -30.52 4.65 -13.82
N PRO A 439 -29.97 5.02 -14.98
CA PRO A 439 -28.53 5.19 -15.14
C PRO A 439 -28.02 6.38 -14.30
N ILE A 440 -26.79 6.28 -13.81
CA ILE A 440 -26.07 7.42 -13.18
C ILE A 440 -25.94 8.53 -14.21
N HIS A 441 -25.54 8.17 -15.43
CA HIS A 441 -25.43 9.09 -16.56
C HIS A 441 -25.90 8.45 -17.86
N SER A 442 -26.46 9.28 -18.73
CA SER A 442 -26.80 8.93 -20.12
C SER A 442 -26.18 9.94 -21.05
N PHE A 443 -25.43 9.48 -22.04
CA PHE A 443 -24.68 10.32 -22.96
C PHE A 443 -24.92 9.90 -24.41
N ASP A 444 -24.86 10.90 -25.30
CA ASP A 444 -24.77 10.69 -26.73
C ASP A 444 -23.32 10.86 -27.16
N LEU A 445 -22.73 9.78 -27.67
CA LEU A 445 -21.41 9.84 -28.29
C LEU A 445 -21.58 10.46 -29.68
N ALA A 446 -20.78 11.51 -29.92
CA ALA A 446 -20.80 12.23 -31.18
C ALA A 446 -20.59 11.28 -32.36
N PRO A 447 -21.29 11.50 -33.48
CA PRO A 447 -21.12 10.69 -34.67
C PRO A 447 -19.67 10.74 -35.12
N ARG A 448 -19.09 9.58 -35.42
CA ARG A 448 -17.74 9.54 -35.99
C ARG A 448 -17.72 10.18 -37.37
N SER A 449 -16.59 10.80 -37.70
CA SER A 449 -16.30 11.27 -39.06
C SER A 449 -16.41 10.11 -40.05
N GLY A 450 -17.43 10.16 -40.92
CA GLY A 450 -17.78 9.12 -41.88
C GLY A 450 -19.07 9.45 -42.62
N PRO A 451 -19.42 8.72 -43.69
CA PRO A 451 -20.58 9.04 -44.53
C PRO A 451 -21.93 8.86 -43.83
N ASP A 452 -21.96 8.31 -42.61
CA ASP A 452 -23.17 8.04 -41.86
C ASP A 452 -23.01 8.50 -40.40
N GLN A 453 -23.37 9.76 -40.16
CA GLN A 453 -23.27 10.44 -38.87
C GLN A 453 -24.39 9.99 -37.92
N THR A 454 -24.30 8.76 -37.42
CA THR A 454 -25.27 8.27 -36.42
C THR A 454 -24.72 8.34 -35.00
N HIS A 455 -25.53 8.89 -34.10
CA HIS A 455 -25.24 8.97 -32.67
C HIS A 455 -25.25 7.57 -32.05
N GLU A 456 -24.32 7.33 -31.12
CA GLU A 456 -24.28 6.13 -30.30
C GLU A 456 -24.67 6.50 -28.86
N GLY A 457 -25.39 5.62 -28.17
CA GLY A 457 -25.73 5.82 -26.76
C GLY A 457 -24.65 5.27 -25.84
N LEU A 458 -24.34 5.98 -24.76
CA LEU A 458 -23.49 5.49 -23.67
C LEU A 458 -24.19 5.73 -22.32
N TYR A 459 -24.49 4.65 -21.62
CA TYR A 459 -25.15 4.68 -20.31
C TYR A 459 -24.20 4.18 -19.23
N VAL A 460 -24.18 4.88 -18.11
CA VAL A 460 -23.33 4.55 -16.95
C VAL A 460 -24.24 4.05 -15.84
N PHE A 461 -23.98 2.85 -15.35
CA PHE A 461 -24.72 2.23 -14.26
C PHE A 461 -23.80 1.96 -13.08
N ASP A 462 -24.39 2.01 -11.88
CA ASP A 462 -23.77 1.43 -10.71
C ASP A 462 -23.64 -0.10 -10.91
N PRO A 463 -22.51 -0.74 -10.55
CA PRO A 463 -22.34 -2.18 -10.74
C PRO A 463 -23.36 -3.00 -9.96
N SER A 464 -23.89 -2.45 -8.86
CA SER A 464 -24.97 -3.05 -8.06
C SER A 464 -26.33 -3.02 -8.74
N ALA A 465 -26.50 -2.17 -9.76
CA ALA A 465 -27.76 -1.99 -10.47
C ALA A 465 -28.24 -3.26 -11.20
N PHE A 466 -27.32 -4.21 -11.45
CA PHE A 466 -27.59 -5.50 -12.09
C PHE A 466 -27.09 -6.69 -11.25
N GLU A 467 -26.97 -6.52 -9.92
CA GLU A 467 -26.46 -7.53 -8.99
C GLU A 467 -27.24 -8.86 -9.00
N PRO A 468 -26.67 -9.95 -8.46
CA PRO A 468 -27.27 -11.29 -8.52
C PRO A 468 -28.60 -11.44 -7.75
N GLY A 469 -29.04 -10.43 -7.00
CA GLY A 469 -30.41 -10.35 -6.49
C GLY A 469 -31.46 -10.10 -7.57
N CYS A 470 -31.04 -9.68 -8.77
CA CYS A 470 -31.89 -9.47 -9.91
C CYS A 470 -32.12 -10.77 -10.70
N SER A 471 -33.34 -11.33 -10.64
CA SER A 471 -33.66 -12.57 -11.34
C SER A 471 -33.63 -12.44 -12.88
N THR A 472 -33.88 -11.25 -13.42
CA THR A 472 -33.91 -11.00 -14.87
C THR A 472 -33.58 -9.54 -15.16
N VAL A 473 -32.54 -9.30 -15.96
CA VAL A 473 -32.20 -7.97 -16.47
C VAL A 473 -32.73 -7.83 -17.90
N ARG A 474 -33.46 -6.75 -18.18
CA ARG A 474 -34.03 -6.46 -19.50
C ARG A 474 -33.70 -5.04 -19.92
N LEU A 475 -33.20 -4.89 -21.15
CA LEU A 475 -33.05 -3.60 -21.80
C LEU A 475 -34.18 -3.40 -22.81
N VAL A 476 -34.65 -2.17 -22.97
CA VAL A 476 -35.60 -1.77 -24.02
C VAL A 476 -35.01 -0.62 -24.79
N LEU A 477 -34.72 -0.85 -26.07
CA LEU A 477 -34.03 0.11 -26.93
C LEU A 477 -35.02 0.77 -27.89
N TYR A 478 -34.93 2.09 -28.03
CA TYR A 478 -35.81 2.88 -28.87
C TYR A 478 -35.00 3.54 -29.99
N GLY A 479 -35.46 3.38 -31.22
CA GLY A 479 -34.86 4.01 -32.40
C GLY A 479 -35.68 5.20 -32.89
N GLU A 480 -35.01 6.16 -33.53
CA GLU A 480 -35.62 7.40 -34.04
C GLU A 480 -36.71 7.15 -35.09
N LYS A 481 -36.59 6.06 -35.87
CA LYS A 481 -37.58 5.74 -36.91
C LYS A 481 -38.94 5.32 -36.34
N VAL A 482 -38.95 4.68 -35.16
CA VAL A 482 -40.16 4.17 -34.51
C VAL A 482 -40.03 4.37 -32.99
N PRO A 483 -40.09 5.62 -32.50
CA PRO A 483 -39.73 5.96 -31.12
C PRO A 483 -40.71 5.40 -30.07
N GLU A 484 -41.93 5.04 -30.47
CA GLU A 484 -42.95 4.45 -29.58
C GLU A 484 -42.76 2.95 -29.36
N ARG A 485 -42.06 2.26 -30.27
CA ARG A 485 -41.93 0.79 -30.24
C ARG A 485 -40.52 0.39 -29.82
N GLY A 486 -40.37 0.10 -28.53
CA GLY A 486 -39.11 -0.40 -27.98
C GLY A 486 -38.80 -1.84 -28.41
N GLU A 487 -37.52 -2.14 -28.60
CA GLU A 487 -37.00 -3.48 -28.85
C GLU A 487 -36.49 -4.09 -27.52
N PRO A 488 -37.24 -5.01 -26.88
CA PRO A 488 -36.80 -5.62 -25.64
C PRO A 488 -35.68 -6.64 -25.88
N ARG A 489 -34.69 -6.65 -25.00
CA ARG A 489 -33.63 -7.64 -24.94
C ARG A 489 -33.38 -8.06 -23.49
N THR A 490 -33.67 -9.33 -23.20
CA THR A 490 -33.27 -9.95 -21.94
C THR A 490 -31.80 -10.31 -21.98
N ILE A 491 -31.08 -10.02 -20.90
CA ILE A 491 -29.65 -10.30 -20.76
C ILE A 491 -29.47 -11.68 -20.14
N GLU A 492 -28.63 -12.50 -20.76
CA GLU A 492 -28.31 -13.83 -20.29
C GLU A 492 -27.62 -13.78 -18.91
N SER A 493 -28.01 -14.69 -18.01
CA SER A 493 -27.44 -14.75 -16.65
C SER A 493 -25.93 -14.98 -16.63
N SER A 494 -25.39 -15.66 -17.65
CA SER A 494 -23.94 -15.86 -17.80
C SER A 494 -23.19 -14.55 -18.02
N ILE A 495 -23.74 -13.61 -18.82
CA ILE A 495 -23.15 -12.28 -19.00
C ILE A 495 -23.17 -11.51 -17.68
N LEU A 496 -24.29 -11.54 -16.95
CA LEU A 496 -24.41 -10.88 -15.65
C LEU A 496 -23.43 -11.43 -14.61
N GLN A 497 -23.24 -12.76 -14.57
CA GLN A 497 -22.25 -13.41 -13.71
C GLN A 497 -20.82 -12.98 -14.04
N GLN A 498 -20.49 -12.91 -15.33
CA GLN A 498 -19.16 -12.47 -15.77
C GLN A 498 -18.92 -10.98 -15.46
N ILE A 499 -19.93 -10.12 -15.66
CA ILE A 499 -19.88 -8.71 -15.24
C ILE A 499 -19.65 -8.62 -13.72
N ALA A 500 -20.44 -9.35 -12.91
CA ALA A 500 -20.29 -9.35 -11.46
C ALA A 500 -18.89 -9.82 -11.02
N GLN A 501 -18.28 -10.75 -11.76
CA GLN A 501 -16.92 -11.23 -11.51
C GLN A 501 -15.86 -10.19 -11.87
N ASP A 502 -16.02 -9.45 -12.98
CA ASP A 502 -15.14 -8.32 -13.33
C ASP A 502 -15.14 -7.23 -12.23
N PHE A 503 -16.27 -7.04 -11.54
CA PHE A 503 -16.40 -6.08 -10.42
C PHE A 503 -15.99 -6.63 -9.05
N ALA A 504 -15.59 -7.90 -8.94
CA ALA A 504 -15.13 -8.46 -7.66
C ALA A 504 -13.96 -7.68 -7.05
N LEU A 505 -13.11 -7.06 -7.88
CA LEU A 505 -12.00 -6.21 -7.46
C LEU A 505 -12.39 -5.01 -6.58
N TYR A 506 -13.64 -4.55 -6.67
CA TYR A 506 -14.14 -3.39 -5.94
C TYR A 506 -15.00 -3.76 -4.72
N ARG A 507 -15.38 -5.03 -4.56
CA ARG A 507 -16.17 -5.49 -3.39
C ARG A 507 -15.36 -5.64 -2.11
N ASP A 508 -14.04 -5.83 -2.25
CA ASP A 508 -13.12 -6.10 -1.14
C ASP A 508 -12.17 -4.91 -0.83
N ARG A 509 -12.45 -3.71 -1.35
CA ARG A 509 -11.56 -2.53 -1.24
C ARG A 509 -12.10 -1.44 -0.32
#